data_AF-A0A3G9D0S3-F1
#
_entry.id   AF-A0A3G9D0S3-F1
#
_cell.length_a   1.000
_cell.length_b   1.000
_cell.length_c   1.000
_cell.angle_alpha   90.00
_cell.angle_beta   90.00
_cell.angle_gamma   90.00
#
_symmetry.space_group_name_H-M   'P 1'
#
loop_
_entity.id
_entity.type
_entity.pdbx_description
1 polymer ?
#
loop_
_entity_poly.entity_id
_entity_poly.type
_entity_poly.pdbx_seq_one_letter_code
_entity_poly.pdbx_strand_id
1 'polypeptide(L)'
;MGTGGPDVPSVNKAIEKIAGEIVMKGKIINTDINRVYSLLKQIGLGHFVIRSPNGDVGVAIYYGGSSRVNVFHLNPGDYICVPNSPSYYREGLYSKWGSDPVTAAVYIAGNDYWGLNRRNIIVYDTIVGENSTSVKIYATFDGGGLIGRKRGNPDNIVFLGKFISASSLPKIPTKKLLGNVTLTKIATISSKLTYNEICATSGTIVDQTVKTGKIPSQITVNNKNVTLNDYLYAASTTVINLNDNKKMNVTINNYKPPTNPLTITATGTLTKTTYLQVAQNIKKYMETNGRSPNYATTTIGKINYPSLIYTYAKIINFYNTNGKLPNSVTINTILSS
;
A
#
# COMPACT_ATOMS: atom_id res chain seq x y z
N MET A 1 -11.96 2.08 -5.85
CA MET A 1 -11.97 1.39 -7.15
C MET A 1 -13.36 0.83 -7.40
N GLY A 2 -13.74 0.62 -8.65
CA GLY A 2 -14.92 -0.14 -9.05
C GLY A 2 -14.53 -1.12 -10.14
N THR A 3 -15.14 -2.30 -10.13
CA THR A 3 -14.93 -3.34 -11.14
C THR A 3 -16.25 -4.05 -11.39
N GLY A 4 -16.45 -4.57 -12.59
CA GLY A 4 -17.63 -5.35 -12.95
C GLY A 4 -17.40 -6.17 -14.20
N GLY A 5 -18.22 -7.19 -14.40
CA GLY A 5 -18.03 -8.19 -15.44
C GLY A 5 -18.51 -9.56 -14.96
N PRO A 6 -18.14 -10.65 -15.64
CA PRO A 6 -18.41 -12.00 -15.18
C PRO A 6 -17.71 -12.31 -13.86
N ASP A 7 -18.34 -13.15 -13.03
CA ASP A 7 -17.76 -13.60 -11.76
C ASP A 7 -16.70 -14.68 -11.99
N VAL A 8 -15.48 -14.25 -12.33
CA VAL A 8 -14.30 -15.10 -12.48
C VAL A 8 -13.32 -14.80 -11.32
N PRO A 9 -13.32 -15.61 -10.24
CA PRO A 9 -12.61 -15.25 -9.01
C PRO A 9 -11.11 -15.01 -9.17
N SER A 10 -10.44 -15.79 -10.02
CA SER A 10 -9.00 -15.65 -10.29
C SER A 10 -8.66 -14.32 -10.95
N VAL A 11 -9.48 -13.90 -11.91
CA VAL A 11 -9.31 -12.63 -12.64
C VAL A 11 -9.65 -11.44 -11.74
N ASN A 12 -10.74 -11.52 -10.98
CA ASN A 12 -11.12 -10.49 -10.01
C ASN A 12 -10.00 -10.25 -8.99
N LYS A 13 -9.42 -11.33 -8.43
CA LYS A 13 -8.28 -11.24 -7.51
C LYS A 13 -7.03 -10.63 -8.16
N ALA A 14 -6.79 -10.89 -9.44
CA ALA A 14 -5.67 -10.30 -10.18
C ALA A 14 -5.89 -8.80 -10.43
N ILE A 15 -7.11 -8.38 -10.76
CA ILE A 15 -7.48 -6.96 -10.90
C ILE A 15 -7.34 -6.24 -9.55
N GLU A 16 -7.85 -6.83 -8.47
CA GLU A 16 -7.69 -6.30 -7.10
C GLU A 16 -6.22 -6.15 -6.70
N LYS A 17 -5.38 -7.12 -7.04
CA LYS A 17 -3.94 -7.04 -6.81
C LYS A 17 -3.30 -5.85 -7.53
N ILE A 18 -3.63 -5.64 -8.81
CA ILE A 18 -3.12 -4.49 -9.58
C ILE A 18 -3.63 -3.18 -8.97
N ALA A 19 -4.89 -3.11 -8.57
CA ALA A 19 -5.42 -1.94 -7.89
C ALA A 19 -4.68 -1.64 -6.57
N GLY A 20 -4.34 -2.67 -5.79
CA GLY A 20 -3.50 -2.57 -4.60
C GLY A 20 -2.09 -2.05 -4.92
N GLU A 21 -1.47 -2.52 -6.01
CA GLU A 21 -0.17 -2.02 -6.49
C GLU A 21 -0.24 -0.53 -6.89
N ILE A 22 -1.31 -0.09 -7.57
CA ILE A 22 -1.55 1.32 -7.91
C ILE A 22 -1.68 2.16 -6.65
N VAL A 23 -2.47 1.70 -5.68
CA VAL A 23 -2.66 2.39 -4.39
C VAL A 23 -1.33 2.52 -3.64
N MET A 24 -0.54 1.44 -3.54
CA MET A 24 0.78 1.48 -2.88
C MET A 24 1.77 2.41 -3.58
N LYS A 25 1.69 2.52 -4.92
CA LYS A 25 2.52 3.42 -5.72
C LYS A 25 2.11 4.89 -5.56
N GLY A 26 0.87 5.15 -5.15
CA GLY A 26 0.31 6.50 -5.04
C GLY A 26 0.14 7.20 -6.40
N LYS A 27 0.21 6.46 -7.52
CA LYS A 27 0.13 7.03 -8.87
C LYS A 27 -0.55 6.06 -9.83
N ILE A 28 -1.48 6.58 -10.62
CA ILE A 28 -2.16 5.86 -11.70
C ILE A 28 -1.37 6.08 -13.00
N ILE A 29 -0.98 5.00 -13.67
CA ILE A 29 -0.23 5.05 -14.94
C ILE A 29 -0.81 4.09 -15.98
N ASN A 30 -0.63 4.43 -17.26
CA ASN A 30 -1.14 3.64 -18.39
C ASN A 30 -0.71 2.17 -18.35
N THR A 31 0.52 1.87 -17.90
CA THR A 31 1.01 0.48 -17.80
C THR A 31 0.14 -0.37 -16.88
N ASP A 32 -0.29 0.16 -15.73
CA ASP A 32 -1.12 -0.60 -14.79
C ASP A 32 -2.55 -0.76 -15.31
N ILE A 33 -3.11 0.28 -15.95
CA ILE A 33 -4.45 0.21 -16.55
C ILE A 33 -4.49 -0.76 -17.74
N ASN A 34 -3.41 -0.84 -18.54
CA ASN A 34 -3.29 -1.82 -19.62
C ASN A 34 -3.19 -3.26 -19.09
N ARG A 35 -2.56 -3.48 -17.93
CA ARG A 35 -2.56 -4.81 -17.28
C ARG A 35 -3.97 -5.24 -16.90
N VAL A 36 -4.77 -4.32 -16.37
CA VAL A 36 -6.20 -4.59 -16.07
C VAL A 36 -6.99 -4.85 -17.36
N TYR A 37 -6.80 -4.04 -18.39
CA TYR A 37 -7.43 -4.25 -19.69
C TYR A 37 -7.19 -5.65 -20.27
N SER A 38 -5.94 -6.14 -20.21
CA SER A 38 -5.60 -7.50 -20.66
C SER A 38 -6.39 -8.58 -19.91
N LEU A 39 -6.64 -8.40 -18.61
CA LEU A 39 -7.47 -9.31 -17.81
C LEU A 39 -8.95 -9.24 -18.20
N LEU A 40 -9.49 -8.04 -18.43
CA LEU A 40 -10.86 -7.86 -18.92
C LEU A 40 -11.05 -8.49 -20.31
N LYS A 41 -10.03 -8.42 -21.17
CA LYS A 41 -10.03 -9.05 -22.49
C LYS A 41 -10.12 -10.58 -22.40
N GLN A 42 -9.44 -11.20 -21.44
CA GLN A 42 -9.49 -12.66 -21.23
C GLN A 42 -10.89 -13.17 -20.90
N ILE A 43 -11.68 -12.39 -20.15
CA ILE A 43 -13.04 -12.76 -19.73
C ILE A 43 -14.12 -12.25 -20.68
N GLY A 44 -13.76 -11.64 -21.81
CA GLY A 44 -14.70 -11.26 -22.86
C GLY A 44 -15.48 -9.96 -22.64
N LEU A 45 -15.69 -9.56 -21.38
CA LEU A 45 -16.38 -8.31 -21.02
C LEU A 45 -16.05 -7.84 -19.60
N GLY A 46 -16.18 -6.53 -19.37
CA GLY A 46 -16.13 -5.95 -18.03
C GLY A 46 -15.58 -4.53 -18.02
N HIS A 47 -15.50 -3.95 -16.83
CA HIS A 47 -14.92 -2.64 -16.61
C HIS A 47 -14.11 -2.58 -15.32
N PHE A 48 -13.24 -1.58 -15.27
CA PHE A 48 -12.47 -1.17 -14.12
C PHE A 48 -12.35 0.35 -14.09
N VAL A 49 -12.47 0.91 -12.89
CA VAL A 49 -12.21 2.32 -12.61
C VAL A 49 -11.48 2.48 -11.29
N ILE A 50 -10.44 3.31 -11.29
CA ILE A 50 -9.76 3.74 -10.07
C ILE A 50 -9.53 5.24 -10.16
N ARG A 51 -9.79 5.95 -9.05
CA ARG A 51 -9.60 7.39 -8.92
C ARG A 51 -8.69 7.66 -7.73
N SER A 52 -7.71 8.53 -7.90
CA SER A 52 -6.85 9.02 -6.82
C SER A 52 -7.48 10.22 -6.10
N PRO A 53 -7.03 10.55 -4.88
CA PRO A 53 -7.56 11.69 -4.12
C PRO A 53 -7.40 13.04 -4.84
N ASN A 54 -6.35 13.20 -5.65
CA ASN A 54 -6.07 14.41 -6.42
C ASN A 54 -6.87 14.49 -7.74
N GLY A 55 -7.69 13.49 -8.09
CA GLY A 55 -8.55 13.56 -9.27
C GLY A 55 -8.07 12.79 -10.50
N ASP A 56 -6.88 12.19 -10.48
CA ASP A 56 -6.44 11.30 -11.57
C ASP A 56 -7.30 10.03 -11.60
N VAL A 57 -7.63 9.57 -12.80
CA VAL A 57 -8.50 8.42 -13.03
C VAL A 57 -7.87 7.50 -14.04
N GLY A 58 -7.92 6.20 -13.75
CA GLY A 58 -7.67 5.14 -14.72
C GLY A 58 -8.97 4.38 -15.02
N VAL A 59 -9.29 4.23 -16.29
CA VAL A 59 -10.45 3.47 -16.79
C VAL A 59 -9.99 2.40 -17.76
N ALA A 60 -10.51 1.19 -17.60
CA ALA A 60 -10.44 0.14 -18.61
C ALA A 60 -11.83 -0.48 -18.78
N ILE A 61 -12.32 -0.56 -20.01
CA ILE A 61 -13.58 -1.22 -20.38
C ILE A 61 -13.28 -2.12 -21.57
N TYR A 62 -13.80 -3.33 -21.55
CA TYR A 62 -13.77 -4.25 -22.69
C TYR A 62 -15.14 -4.89 -22.87
N TYR A 63 -15.57 -5.02 -24.12
CA TYR A 63 -16.80 -5.74 -24.46
C TYR A 63 -16.71 -6.28 -25.89
N GLY A 64 -16.49 -7.59 -26.03
CA GLY A 64 -16.64 -8.28 -27.33
C GLY A 64 -15.85 -7.67 -28.49
N GLY A 65 -14.64 -7.15 -28.22
CA GLY A 65 -13.77 -6.52 -29.23
C GLY A 65 -13.77 -4.99 -29.22
N SER A 66 -14.75 -4.34 -28.56
CA SER A 66 -14.72 -2.91 -28.30
C SER A 66 -14.01 -2.61 -26.97
N SER A 67 -13.25 -1.50 -26.90
CA SER A 67 -12.56 -1.13 -25.67
C SER A 67 -12.52 0.39 -25.43
N ARG A 68 -12.32 0.77 -24.17
CA ARG A 68 -11.94 2.13 -23.75
C ARG A 68 -10.90 1.98 -22.64
N VAL A 69 -9.68 2.43 -22.89
CA VAL A 69 -8.58 2.35 -21.93
C VAL A 69 -7.91 3.71 -21.86
N ASN A 70 -7.95 4.37 -20.71
CA ASN A 70 -7.41 5.71 -20.58
C ASN A 70 -6.97 6.05 -19.15
N VAL A 71 -5.99 6.94 -19.03
CA VAL A 71 -5.63 7.63 -17.78
C VAL A 71 -5.77 9.13 -18.02
N PHE A 72 -6.55 9.81 -17.20
CA PHE A 72 -6.88 11.22 -17.36
C PHE A 72 -7.19 11.85 -15.99
N HIS A 73 -7.48 13.15 -15.97
CA HIS A 73 -7.79 13.90 -14.75
C HIS A 73 -9.25 14.37 -14.74
N LEU A 74 -9.93 14.22 -13.61
CA LEU A 74 -11.25 14.80 -13.37
C LEU A 74 -11.12 16.09 -12.57
N ASN A 75 -11.69 17.17 -13.10
CA ASN A 75 -11.78 18.44 -12.39
C ASN A 75 -12.91 18.41 -11.35
N PRO A 76 -12.87 19.28 -10.32
CA PRO A 76 -14.00 19.46 -9.43
C PRO A 76 -15.28 19.78 -10.23
N GLY A 77 -16.32 18.98 -10.05
CA GLY A 77 -17.56 19.10 -10.82
C GLY A 77 -17.78 17.98 -11.83
N ASP A 78 -16.71 17.32 -12.29
CA ASP A 78 -16.82 16.29 -13.31
C ASP A 78 -17.36 14.97 -12.74
N TYR A 79 -18.07 14.20 -13.56
CA TYR A 79 -18.47 12.82 -13.31
C TYR A 79 -18.16 11.95 -14.51
N ILE A 80 -18.03 10.64 -14.25
CA ILE A 80 -17.98 9.59 -15.28
C ILE A 80 -18.93 8.45 -14.90
N CYS A 81 -19.50 7.81 -15.91
CA CYS A 81 -20.20 6.53 -15.80
C CYS A 81 -19.38 5.47 -16.52
N VAL A 82 -19.04 4.38 -15.82
CA VAL A 82 -18.17 3.32 -16.34
C VAL A 82 -18.94 1.99 -16.38
N PRO A 83 -19.69 1.71 -17.47
CA PRO A 83 -20.42 0.46 -17.64
C PRO A 83 -19.56 -0.64 -18.29
N ASN A 84 -20.10 -1.86 -18.37
CA ASN A 84 -19.43 -3.02 -19.00
C ASN A 84 -19.27 -2.89 -20.53
N SER A 85 -19.83 -1.87 -21.19
CA SER A 85 -19.66 -1.63 -22.63
C SER A 85 -19.15 -0.21 -22.87
N PRO A 86 -18.08 -0.02 -23.66
CA PRO A 86 -17.53 1.31 -23.94
C PRO A 86 -18.55 2.27 -24.56
N SER A 87 -19.50 1.75 -25.33
CA SER A 87 -20.56 2.53 -26.00
C SER A 87 -21.52 3.25 -25.04
N TYR A 88 -21.59 2.81 -23.78
CA TYR A 88 -22.47 3.40 -22.77
C TYR A 88 -21.72 4.28 -21.77
N TYR A 89 -20.40 4.45 -21.95
CA TYR A 89 -19.60 5.37 -21.16
C TYR A 89 -20.14 6.80 -21.29
N ARG A 90 -20.24 7.50 -20.15
CA ARG A 90 -20.67 8.90 -20.12
C ARG A 90 -19.75 9.70 -19.24
N GLU A 91 -19.64 10.99 -19.54
CA GLU A 91 -18.95 11.96 -18.70
C GLU A 91 -19.68 13.31 -18.79
N GLY A 92 -19.41 14.20 -17.83
CA GLY A 92 -19.99 15.54 -17.84
C GLY A 92 -19.90 16.20 -16.48
N LEU A 93 -20.71 17.24 -16.27
CA LEU A 93 -20.76 17.98 -15.01
C LEU A 93 -21.91 17.47 -14.13
N TYR A 94 -21.63 17.19 -12.85
CA TYR A 94 -22.64 16.73 -11.90
C TYR A 94 -23.70 17.80 -11.64
N SER A 95 -23.36 19.08 -11.83
CA SER A 95 -24.27 20.22 -11.65
C SER A 95 -25.50 20.17 -12.54
N LYS A 96 -25.45 19.43 -13.66
CA LYS A 96 -26.61 19.16 -14.52
C LYS A 96 -27.66 18.25 -13.87
N TRP A 97 -27.27 17.53 -12.82
CA TRP A 97 -28.06 16.47 -12.18
C TRP A 97 -28.42 16.77 -10.73
N GLY A 98 -27.75 17.71 -10.08
CA GLY A 98 -28.05 18.10 -8.70
C GLY A 98 -27.10 19.18 -8.17
N SER A 99 -27.53 19.84 -7.09
CA SER A 99 -26.75 20.87 -6.40
C SER A 99 -25.58 20.30 -5.59
N ASP A 100 -25.66 19.03 -5.18
CA ASP A 100 -24.60 18.32 -4.46
C ASP A 100 -24.23 17.00 -5.16
N PRO A 101 -22.98 16.51 -4.97
CA PRO A 101 -22.50 15.29 -5.64
C PRO A 101 -23.30 14.03 -5.33
N VAL A 102 -23.85 13.90 -4.11
CA VAL A 102 -24.58 12.68 -3.70
C VAL A 102 -25.94 12.63 -4.39
N THR A 103 -26.64 13.76 -4.46
CA THR A 103 -27.90 13.89 -5.19
C THR A 103 -27.68 13.73 -6.69
N ALA A 104 -26.63 14.33 -7.25
CA ALA A 104 -26.28 14.13 -8.66
C ALA A 104 -25.98 12.65 -8.97
N ALA A 105 -25.23 11.96 -8.12
CA ALA A 105 -24.89 10.55 -8.32
C ALA A 105 -26.13 9.65 -8.38
N VAL A 106 -27.11 9.85 -7.50
CA VAL A 106 -28.36 9.06 -7.56
C VAL A 106 -29.14 9.35 -8.84
N TYR A 107 -29.26 10.61 -9.27
CA TYR A 107 -29.96 10.95 -10.51
C TYR A 107 -29.24 10.43 -11.75
N ILE A 108 -27.92 10.51 -11.81
CA ILE A 108 -27.11 9.95 -12.90
C ILE A 108 -27.35 8.44 -13.01
N ALA A 109 -27.33 7.71 -11.89
CA ALA A 109 -27.62 6.28 -11.87
C ALA A 109 -29.07 5.96 -12.24
N GLY A 110 -30.02 6.73 -11.70
CA GLY A 110 -31.45 6.60 -12.00
C GLY A 110 -31.81 6.91 -13.46
N ASN A 111 -31.04 7.75 -14.14
CA ASN A 111 -31.23 8.05 -15.57
C ASN A 111 -30.44 7.13 -16.50
N ASP A 112 -29.84 6.05 -15.98
CA ASP A 112 -29.00 5.18 -16.80
C ASP A 112 -29.77 4.27 -17.76
N TYR A 113 -30.11 4.75 -18.96
CA TYR A 113 -31.01 4.05 -19.89
C TYR A 113 -30.65 2.58 -20.22
N TRP A 114 -29.39 2.18 -20.03
CA TRP A 114 -28.86 0.85 -20.39
C TRP A 114 -28.87 -0.17 -19.25
N GLY A 115 -28.93 0.27 -17.99
CA GLY A 115 -28.99 -0.62 -16.83
C GLY A 115 -30.20 -1.57 -16.86
N LEU A 116 -29.94 -2.88 -16.79
CA LEU A 116 -30.98 -3.92 -16.76
C LEU A 116 -31.58 -4.09 -15.36
N ASN A 117 -30.73 -4.23 -14.34
CA ASN A 117 -31.13 -4.39 -12.94
C ASN A 117 -31.07 -3.05 -12.20
N ARG A 118 -32.23 -2.50 -11.82
CA ARG A 118 -32.35 -1.18 -11.18
C ARG A 118 -32.85 -1.29 -9.73
N ARG A 119 -32.29 -2.25 -9.01
CA ARG A 119 -32.77 -2.70 -7.70
C ARG A 119 -32.25 -1.85 -6.56
N ASN A 120 -30.93 -1.78 -6.37
CA ASN A 120 -30.33 -0.92 -5.36
C ASN A 120 -29.32 0.02 -6.02
N ILE A 121 -29.32 1.28 -5.59
CA ILE A 121 -28.29 2.26 -5.89
C ILE A 121 -27.60 2.59 -4.58
N ILE A 122 -26.31 2.25 -4.49
CA ILE A 122 -25.48 2.51 -3.31
C ILE A 122 -24.52 3.63 -3.66
N VAL A 123 -24.49 4.66 -2.83
CA VAL A 123 -23.61 5.82 -3.01
C VAL A 123 -22.62 5.88 -1.86
N TYR A 124 -21.34 6.00 -2.22
CA TYR A 124 -20.23 6.16 -1.29
C TYR A 124 -19.74 7.61 -1.37
N ASP A 125 -20.20 8.44 -0.43
CA ASP A 125 -19.74 9.81 -0.29
C ASP A 125 -18.44 9.82 0.51
N THR A 126 -17.33 10.17 -0.14
CA THR A 126 -15.98 10.02 0.40
C THR A 126 -15.36 11.39 0.64
N ILE A 127 -15.04 11.67 1.90
CA ILE A 127 -14.39 12.92 2.34
C ILE A 127 -13.01 12.56 2.85
N VAL A 128 -11.98 13.04 2.14
CA VAL A 128 -10.58 12.83 2.51
C VAL A 128 -10.15 13.97 3.45
N GLY A 129 -9.81 13.62 4.68
CA GLY A 129 -9.13 14.51 5.63
C GLY A 129 -7.63 14.23 5.68
N GLU A 130 -6.91 15.00 6.50
CA GLU A 130 -5.45 14.90 6.63
C GLU A 130 -5.00 13.50 7.10
N ASN A 131 -5.65 13.00 8.15
CA ASN A 131 -5.29 11.75 8.86
C ASN A 131 -6.35 10.65 8.76
N SER A 132 -7.46 10.90 8.08
CA SER A 132 -8.53 9.92 7.93
C SER A 132 -9.34 10.19 6.68
N THR A 133 -10.04 9.17 6.19
CA THR A 133 -11.04 9.28 5.15
C THR A 133 -12.38 8.84 5.73
N SER A 134 -13.38 9.72 5.69
CA SER A 134 -14.76 9.38 6.07
C SER A 134 -15.50 8.94 4.81
N VAL A 135 -16.22 7.84 4.92
CA VAL A 135 -17.10 7.33 3.87
C VAL A 135 -18.51 7.24 4.44
N LYS A 136 -19.43 8.08 3.95
CA LYS A 136 -20.85 7.96 4.24
C LYS A 136 -21.50 7.10 3.15
N ILE A 137 -22.23 6.07 3.57
CA ILE A 137 -22.88 5.13 2.65
C ILE A 137 -24.37 5.42 2.65
N TYR A 138 -24.91 5.71 1.47
CA TYR A 138 -26.33 5.90 1.24
C TYR A 138 -26.88 4.79 0.35
N ALA A 139 -28.16 4.46 0.53
CA ALA A 139 -28.88 3.59 -0.38
C ALA A 139 -30.23 4.20 -0.79
N THR A 140 -30.60 3.95 -2.05
CA THR A 140 -31.88 4.31 -2.65
C THR A 140 -32.22 3.29 -3.74
N PHE A 141 -33.36 3.44 -4.39
CA PHE A 141 -33.67 2.75 -5.62
C PHE A 141 -34.49 3.60 -6.58
N ASP A 142 -34.55 3.18 -7.83
CA ASP A 142 -35.39 3.82 -8.85
C ASP A 142 -36.42 2.83 -9.42
N GLY A 143 -36.02 1.57 -9.62
CA GLY A 143 -36.88 0.56 -10.26
C GLY A 143 -37.22 0.89 -11.71
N GLY A 144 -36.56 1.86 -12.36
CA GLY A 144 -36.83 2.33 -13.72
C GLY A 144 -37.73 3.57 -13.79
N GLY A 145 -38.22 4.10 -12.67
CA GLY A 145 -39.21 5.17 -12.64
C GLY A 145 -38.80 6.42 -13.42
N LEU A 146 -37.57 6.89 -13.25
CA LEU A 146 -37.07 8.11 -13.90
C LEU A 146 -36.96 8.01 -15.43
N ILE A 147 -36.93 6.80 -15.99
CA ILE A 147 -36.88 6.57 -17.44
C ILE A 147 -38.16 5.92 -17.97
N GLY A 148 -39.26 5.97 -17.21
CA GLY A 148 -40.55 5.41 -17.61
C GLY A 148 -40.57 3.88 -17.75
N ARG A 149 -39.74 3.17 -16.97
CA ARG A 149 -39.65 1.69 -16.98
C ARG A 149 -39.99 1.10 -15.61
N LYS A 150 -40.29 -0.20 -15.60
CA LYS A 150 -40.52 -0.99 -14.37
C LYS A 150 -39.57 -2.21 -14.34
N ARG A 151 -38.36 -2.02 -13.81
CA ARG A 151 -37.23 -2.97 -13.87
C ARG A 151 -36.68 -3.34 -12.48
N GLY A 152 -37.57 -3.82 -11.63
CA GLY A 152 -37.22 -4.47 -10.36
C GLY A 152 -37.56 -3.66 -9.12
N ASN A 153 -37.66 -4.39 -8.01
CA ASN A 153 -37.80 -3.86 -6.66
C ASN A 153 -36.42 -3.87 -5.98
N PRO A 154 -36.22 -3.07 -4.91
CA PRO A 154 -34.98 -3.14 -4.15
C PRO A 154 -34.83 -4.51 -3.48
N ASP A 155 -33.58 -4.93 -3.29
CA ASP A 155 -33.25 -6.07 -2.46
C ASP A 155 -32.90 -5.60 -1.03
N ASN A 156 -32.90 -6.54 -0.07
CA ASN A 156 -32.44 -6.28 1.29
C ASN A 156 -30.93 -6.00 1.29
N ILE A 157 -30.48 -5.15 2.21
CA ILE A 157 -29.06 -4.80 2.36
C ILE A 157 -28.57 -5.27 3.74
N VAL A 158 -27.40 -5.90 3.78
CA VAL A 158 -26.65 -6.13 5.02
C VAL A 158 -25.44 -5.20 5.02
N PHE A 159 -25.41 -4.27 5.97
CA PHE A 159 -24.32 -3.30 6.09
C PHE A 159 -23.69 -3.39 7.48
N LEU A 160 -22.42 -3.80 7.56
CA LEU A 160 -21.69 -3.99 8.82
C LEU A 160 -22.47 -4.84 9.84
N GLY A 161 -23.06 -5.94 9.38
CA GLY A 161 -23.87 -6.83 10.22
C GLY A 161 -25.30 -6.35 10.49
N LYS A 162 -25.66 -5.12 10.13
CA LYS A 162 -27.02 -4.59 10.27
C LYS A 162 -27.88 -4.93 9.05
N PHE A 163 -29.00 -5.60 9.29
CA PHE A 163 -30.02 -5.86 8.27
C PHE A 163 -30.86 -4.62 7.98
N ILE A 164 -31.07 -4.32 6.70
CA ILE A 164 -31.89 -3.22 6.19
C ILE A 164 -32.88 -3.82 5.19
N SER A 165 -34.17 -3.74 5.49
CA SER A 165 -35.22 -4.27 4.61
C SER A 165 -35.33 -3.46 3.32
N ALA A 166 -35.53 -4.15 2.20
CA ALA A 166 -35.87 -3.60 0.88
C ALA A 166 -37.02 -2.59 0.95
N SER A 167 -38.07 -2.91 1.70
CA SER A 167 -39.25 -2.06 1.88
C SER A 167 -38.94 -0.71 2.54
N SER A 168 -37.84 -0.64 3.28
CA SER A 168 -37.40 0.57 3.99
C SER A 168 -36.52 1.49 3.14
N LEU A 169 -36.19 1.08 1.91
CA LEU A 169 -35.38 1.88 0.99
C LEU A 169 -36.28 2.87 0.26
N PRO A 170 -35.95 4.17 0.29
CA PRO A 170 -36.72 5.19 -0.42
C PRO A 170 -36.41 5.16 -1.93
N LYS A 171 -37.31 5.76 -2.72
CA LYS A 171 -37.07 6.04 -4.14
C LYS A 171 -36.32 7.36 -4.33
N ILE A 172 -35.56 7.48 -5.42
CA ILE A 172 -34.93 8.73 -5.87
C ILE A 172 -35.99 9.85 -5.93
N PRO A 173 -35.67 11.08 -5.47
CA PRO A 173 -34.36 11.56 -5.00
C PRO A 173 -34.00 11.19 -3.56
N THR A 174 -34.95 10.68 -2.79
CA THR A 174 -34.73 10.38 -1.38
C THR A 174 -33.78 9.19 -1.22
N LYS A 175 -32.87 9.31 -0.26
CA LYS A 175 -31.83 8.33 0.04
C LYS A 175 -31.76 8.08 1.54
N LYS A 176 -31.49 6.83 1.92
CA LYS A 176 -31.33 6.41 3.31
C LYS A 176 -29.84 6.34 3.64
N LEU A 177 -29.41 7.04 4.69
CA LEU A 177 -28.06 6.86 5.24
C LEU A 177 -27.99 5.48 5.91
N LEU A 178 -27.06 4.63 5.45
CA LEU A 178 -26.82 3.32 6.05
C LEU A 178 -25.84 3.41 7.22
N GLY A 179 -24.84 4.28 7.10
CA GLY A 179 -23.87 4.57 8.15
C GLY A 179 -22.66 5.35 7.64
N ASN A 180 -21.70 5.55 8.54
CA ASN A 180 -20.44 6.22 8.27
C ASN A 180 -19.28 5.30 8.69
N VAL A 181 -18.30 5.12 7.80
CA VAL A 181 -17.06 4.40 8.06
C VAL A 181 -15.91 5.40 8.06
N THR A 182 -15.11 5.41 9.11
CA THR A 182 -13.88 6.20 9.17
C THR A 182 -12.69 5.29 8.94
N LEU A 183 -11.97 5.53 7.84
CA LEU A 183 -10.73 4.87 7.51
C LEU A 183 -9.58 5.76 8.00
N THR A 184 -9.01 5.44 9.14
CA THR A 184 -7.83 6.18 9.63
C THR A 184 -6.68 5.89 8.68
N LYS A 185 -6.06 6.97 8.15
CA LYS A 185 -4.80 6.84 7.44
C LYS A 185 -3.80 6.37 8.49
N ILE A 186 -3.42 5.10 8.43
CA ILE A 186 -2.26 4.64 9.18
C ILE A 186 -1.13 5.49 8.60
N ALA A 187 -0.67 6.46 9.39
CA ALA A 187 0.48 7.24 9.00
C ALA A 187 1.55 6.20 8.61
N THR A 188 2.06 6.30 7.39
CA THR A 188 3.40 5.80 7.12
C THR A 188 4.29 6.70 7.95
N ILE A 189 4.32 6.48 9.27
CA ILE A 189 5.25 7.16 10.14
C ILE A 189 6.58 6.65 9.59
N SER A 190 7.32 7.50 8.87
CA SER A 190 8.75 7.28 8.79
C SER A 190 9.20 7.45 10.24
N SER A 191 9.21 6.35 10.98
CA SER A 191 9.58 6.36 12.39
C SER A 191 11.04 6.77 12.43
N LYS A 192 11.40 7.57 13.43
CA LYS A 192 12.77 8.02 13.60
C LYS A 192 13.35 7.30 14.79
N LEU A 193 14.48 6.63 14.57
CA LEU A 193 15.32 6.12 15.64
C LEU A 193 16.35 7.19 15.98
N THR A 194 16.39 7.57 17.24
CA THR A 194 17.46 8.41 17.75
C THR A 194 18.78 7.65 17.78
N TYR A 195 19.90 8.36 17.73
CA TYR A 195 21.21 7.74 17.90
C TYR A 195 21.27 6.84 19.15
N ASN A 196 20.75 7.31 20.28
CA ASN A 196 20.71 6.56 21.54
C ASN A 196 19.84 5.30 21.46
N GLU A 197 18.69 5.35 20.77
CA GLU A 197 17.86 4.15 20.56
C GLU A 197 18.58 3.12 19.70
N ILE A 198 19.32 3.55 18.68
CA ILE A 198 20.15 2.65 17.85
C ILE A 198 21.24 2.00 18.71
N CYS A 199 21.92 2.78 19.55
CA CYS A 199 22.94 2.26 20.47
C CYS A 199 22.38 1.25 21.48
N ALA A 200 21.24 1.55 22.12
CA ALA A 200 20.59 0.62 23.04
C ALA A 200 20.18 -0.68 22.32
N THR A 201 19.62 -0.56 21.11
CA THR A 201 19.28 -1.70 20.24
C THR A 201 20.52 -2.55 19.90
N SER A 202 21.64 -1.91 19.54
CA SER A 202 22.91 -2.59 19.29
C SER A 202 23.42 -3.34 20.52
N GLY A 203 23.28 -2.77 21.72
CA GLY A 203 23.54 -3.43 23.00
C GLY A 203 22.77 -4.73 23.14
N THR A 204 21.43 -4.65 23.04
CA THR A 204 20.53 -5.80 23.17
C THR A 204 20.84 -6.92 22.17
N ILE A 205 21.08 -6.57 20.90
CA ILE A 205 21.43 -7.56 19.87
C ILE A 205 22.73 -8.28 20.24
N VAL A 206 23.77 -7.54 20.64
CA VAL A 206 25.05 -8.16 21.01
C VAL A 206 24.87 -9.10 22.19
N ASP A 207 24.20 -8.65 23.26
CA ASP A 207 24.02 -9.45 24.47
C ASP A 207 23.23 -10.75 24.21
N GLN A 208 22.16 -10.66 23.42
CA GLN A 208 21.33 -11.82 23.09
C GLN A 208 22.03 -12.78 22.13
N THR A 209 22.74 -12.26 21.12
CA THR A 209 23.47 -13.09 20.16
C THR A 209 24.66 -13.78 20.79
N VAL A 210 25.37 -13.15 21.74
CA VAL A 210 26.43 -13.81 22.52
C VAL A 210 25.88 -14.97 23.33
N LYS A 211 24.67 -14.83 23.92
CA LYS A 211 24.04 -15.89 24.73
C LYS A 211 23.51 -17.06 23.91
N THR A 212 23.02 -16.81 22.70
CA THR A 212 22.21 -17.78 21.94
C THR A 212 22.82 -18.23 20.61
N GLY A 213 23.82 -17.52 20.09
CA GLY A 213 24.32 -17.69 18.72
C GLY A 213 23.34 -17.21 17.64
N LYS A 214 22.23 -16.58 18.02
CA LYS A 214 21.15 -16.14 17.15
C LYS A 214 20.87 -14.65 17.29
N ILE A 215 20.44 -13.98 16.22
CA ILE A 215 19.82 -12.65 16.35
C ILE A 215 18.44 -12.78 17.02
N PRO A 216 17.94 -11.75 17.74
CA PRO A 216 16.59 -11.79 18.30
C PRO A 216 15.50 -11.78 17.23
N SER A 217 14.33 -12.32 17.58
CA SER A 217 13.15 -12.30 16.69
C SER A 217 12.51 -10.91 16.59
N GLN A 218 12.50 -10.15 17.69
CA GLN A 218 11.95 -8.80 17.79
C GLN A 218 12.74 -7.96 18.80
N ILE A 219 12.73 -6.65 18.63
CA ILE A 219 13.36 -5.71 19.57
C ILE A 219 12.39 -4.59 19.88
N THR A 220 12.30 -4.25 21.16
CA THR A 220 11.54 -3.10 21.65
C THR A 220 12.51 -2.14 22.33
N VAL A 221 12.50 -0.87 21.94
CA VAL A 221 13.29 0.20 22.57
C VAL A 221 12.39 1.41 22.81
N ASN A 222 12.34 1.94 24.03
CA ASN A 222 11.47 3.07 24.41
C ASN A 222 10.00 2.89 23.96
N ASN A 223 9.42 1.70 24.17
CA ASN A 223 8.08 1.31 23.72
C ASN A 223 7.85 1.35 22.19
N LYS A 224 8.92 1.47 21.39
CA LYS A 224 8.87 1.32 19.93
C LYS A 224 9.30 -0.10 19.55
N ASN A 225 8.46 -0.79 18.78
CA ASN A 225 8.86 -2.02 18.12
C ASN A 225 9.74 -1.69 16.92
N VAL A 226 10.98 -2.18 16.95
CA VAL A 226 11.98 -1.99 15.89
C VAL A 226 12.17 -3.32 15.20
N THR A 227 11.86 -3.38 13.91
CA THR A 227 12.13 -4.57 13.10
C THR A 227 13.64 -4.70 12.87
N LEU A 228 14.14 -5.93 12.77
CA LEU A 228 15.56 -6.14 12.42
C LEU A 228 15.95 -5.54 11.07
N ASN A 229 14.98 -5.39 10.15
CA ASN A 229 15.20 -4.76 8.86
C ASN A 229 15.44 -3.26 9.01
N ASP A 230 14.57 -2.58 9.76
CA ASP A 230 14.75 -1.16 10.06
C ASP A 230 16.01 -0.91 10.86
N TYR A 231 16.33 -1.80 11.79
CA TYR A 231 17.60 -1.75 12.51
C TYR A 231 18.80 -1.90 11.57
N LEU A 232 18.82 -2.87 10.64
CA LEU A 232 19.95 -3.04 9.72
C LEU A 232 20.19 -1.77 8.88
N TYR A 233 19.11 -1.13 8.41
CA TYR A 233 19.21 0.16 7.73
C TYR A 233 19.76 1.26 8.65
N ALA A 234 19.19 1.39 9.84
CA ALA A 234 19.58 2.40 10.81
C ALA A 234 21.04 2.24 11.27
N ALA A 235 21.47 1.01 11.52
CA ALA A 235 22.82 0.68 11.95
C ALA A 235 23.84 0.93 10.84
N SER A 236 23.56 0.51 9.60
CA SER A 236 24.41 0.79 8.44
C SER A 236 24.56 2.31 8.22
N THR A 237 23.45 3.05 8.28
CA THR A 237 23.44 4.51 8.16
C THR A 237 24.21 5.18 9.30
N THR A 238 24.05 4.68 10.53
CA THR A 238 24.77 5.18 11.70
C THR A 238 26.28 5.00 11.56
N VAL A 239 26.75 3.83 11.13
CA VAL A 239 28.19 3.59 10.94
C VAL A 239 28.79 4.51 9.87
N ILE A 240 28.05 4.82 8.81
CA ILE A 240 28.47 5.83 7.82
C ILE A 240 28.60 7.20 8.47
N ASN A 241 27.56 7.64 9.21
CA ASN A 241 27.56 8.95 9.87
C ASN A 241 28.67 9.09 10.92
N LEU A 242 28.95 8.01 11.66
CA LEU A 242 30.00 7.95 12.66
C LEU A 242 31.41 8.06 12.05
N ASN A 243 31.58 7.69 10.78
CA ASN A 243 32.86 7.94 10.09
C ASN A 243 33.15 9.43 9.93
N ASP A 244 32.11 10.26 9.85
CA ASP A 244 32.19 11.72 9.85
C ASP A 244 32.03 12.33 11.25
N ASN A 245 32.10 11.52 12.31
CA ASN A 245 31.87 11.89 13.71
C ASN A 245 30.47 12.49 13.99
N LYS A 246 29.45 12.13 13.20
CA LYS A 246 28.08 12.65 13.35
C LYS A 246 27.16 11.65 14.05
N LYS A 247 26.61 12.05 15.20
CA LYS A 247 25.59 11.30 15.95
C LYS A 247 24.19 11.74 15.55
N MET A 248 23.72 11.26 14.40
CA MET A 248 22.43 11.67 13.82
C MET A 248 21.34 10.64 14.08
N ASN A 249 20.11 11.14 14.21
CA ASN A 249 18.93 10.31 14.21
C ASN A 249 18.66 9.79 12.79
N VAL A 250 18.16 8.57 12.66
CA VAL A 250 17.88 7.93 11.37
C VAL A 250 16.38 7.73 11.19
N THR A 251 15.88 8.19 10.06
CA THR A 251 14.53 7.91 9.60
C THR A 251 14.47 6.49 9.04
N ILE A 252 13.57 5.65 9.55
CA ILE A 252 13.31 4.29 9.10
C ILE A 252 11.95 4.20 8.38
N ASN A 253 11.78 3.20 7.53
CA ASN A 253 10.67 3.13 6.56
C ASN A 253 9.96 1.75 6.54
N ASN A 254 9.95 1.02 7.65
CA ASN A 254 9.37 -0.33 7.76
C ASN A 254 9.87 -1.27 6.64
N TYR A 255 11.19 -1.38 6.52
CA TYR A 255 11.82 -2.18 5.48
C TYR A 255 11.38 -3.65 5.55
N LYS A 256 11.08 -4.24 4.38
CA LYS A 256 10.64 -5.63 4.29
C LYS A 256 11.82 -6.61 4.52
N PRO A 257 11.55 -7.85 4.97
CA PRO A 257 12.58 -8.89 5.09
C PRO A 257 13.25 -9.24 3.75
N PRO A 258 14.44 -9.87 3.79
CA PRO A 258 15.05 -10.46 2.60
C PRO A 258 14.15 -11.56 2.02
N THR A 259 14.14 -11.73 0.69
CA THR A 259 13.28 -12.75 0.04
C THR A 259 13.91 -14.12 -0.04
N ASN A 260 15.24 -14.19 -0.06
CA ASN A 260 15.98 -15.44 -0.13
C ASN A 260 17.32 -15.29 0.60
N PRO A 261 17.30 -15.14 1.93
CA PRO A 261 18.52 -14.91 2.71
C PRO A 261 19.48 -16.09 2.56
N LEU A 262 20.77 -15.79 2.40
CA LEU A 262 21.80 -16.82 2.32
C LEU A 262 21.91 -17.55 3.67
N THR A 263 21.98 -18.88 3.65
CA THR A 263 22.04 -19.69 4.88
C THR A 263 23.45 -19.75 5.46
N ILE A 264 24.47 -19.82 4.61
CA ILE A 264 25.88 -19.91 5.00
C ILE A 264 26.53 -18.52 4.89
N THR A 265 27.28 -18.12 5.90
CA THR A 265 28.08 -16.89 5.85
C THR A 265 29.56 -17.20 5.69
N ALA A 266 30.26 -16.35 4.95
CA ALA A 266 31.70 -16.26 5.05
C ALA A 266 32.11 -15.75 6.45
N THR A 267 33.25 -16.21 6.93
CA THR A 267 33.88 -15.78 8.18
C THR A 267 35.27 -15.19 7.88
N GLY A 268 35.76 -14.33 8.77
CA GLY A 268 37.02 -13.62 8.55
C GLY A 268 36.95 -12.19 9.07
N THR A 269 37.92 -11.37 8.70
CA THR A 269 38.05 -9.99 9.19
C THR A 269 37.83 -8.99 8.07
N LEU A 270 36.95 -8.01 8.28
CA LEU A 270 36.78 -6.86 7.40
C LEU A 270 37.58 -5.68 7.96
N THR A 271 38.29 -4.97 7.08
CA THR A 271 38.90 -3.67 7.42
C THR A 271 37.84 -2.58 7.56
N LYS A 272 38.20 -1.45 8.19
CA LYS A 272 37.36 -0.24 8.26
C LYS A 272 36.80 0.18 6.91
N THR A 273 37.67 0.27 5.92
CA THR A 273 37.27 0.64 4.56
C THR A 273 36.24 -0.35 4.00
N THR A 274 36.44 -1.65 4.21
CA THR A 274 35.55 -2.68 3.68
C THR A 274 34.17 -2.66 4.36
N TYR A 275 34.09 -2.62 5.70
CA TYR A 275 32.77 -2.61 6.35
C TYR A 275 32.01 -1.30 6.11
N LEU A 276 32.70 -0.16 5.92
CA LEU A 276 32.05 1.10 5.54
C LEU A 276 31.45 1.02 4.13
N GLN A 277 32.18 0.44 3.18
CA GLN A 277 31.67 0.22 1.82
C GLN A 277 30.43 -0.69 1.83
N VAL A 278 30.47 -1.75 2.65
CA VAL A 278 29.31 -2.65 2.81
C VAL A 278 28.11 -1.90 3.40
N ALA A 279 28.34 -1.00 4.37
CA ALA A 279 27.26 -0.21 4.97
C ALA A 279 26.58 0.69 3.93
N GLN A 280 27.36 1.34 3.07
CA GLN A 280 26.85 2.16 1.97
C GLN A 280 26.04 1.32 0.98
N ASN A 281 26.53 0.13 0.63
CA ASN A 281 25.84 -0.78 -0.29
C ASN A 281 24.50 -1.27 0.29
N ILE A 282 24.46 -1.61 1.57
CA ILE A 282 23.23 -1.99 2.27
C ILE A 282 22.23 -0.83 2.26
N LYS A 283 22.66 0.36 2.68
CA LYS A 283 21.82 1.56 2.69
C LYS A 283 21.18 1.81 1.31
N LYS A 284 22.02 1.85 0.26
CA LYS A 284 21.57 2.07 -1.12
C LYS A 284 20.61 0.98 -1.60
N TYR A 285 20.91 -0.29 -1.31
CA TYR A 285 20.04 -1.40 -1.67
C TYR A 285 18.67 -1.28 -1.02
N MET A 286 18.63 -0.99 0.28
CA MET A 286 17.38 -0.90 1.03
C MET A 286 16.55 0.29 0.55
N GLU A 287 17.15 1.46 0.35
CA GLU A 287 16.48 2.64 -0.24
C GLU A 287 15.88 2.36 -1.62
N THR A 288 16.59 1.60 -2.45
CA THR A 288 16.14 1.29 -3.81
C THR A 288 15.02 0.22 -3.82
N ASN A 289 15.12 -0.79 -2.97
CA ASN A 289 14.29 -2.00 -3.05
C ASN A 289 13.21 -2.09 -1.96
N GLY A 290 13.22 -1.18 -0.98
CA GLY A 290 12.30 -1.21 0.16
C GLY A 290 12.42 -2.47 1.04
N ARG A 291 13.59 -3.14 1.03
CA ARG A 291 13.83 -4.38 1.78
C ARG A 291 15.30 -4.65 2.08
N SER A 292 15.55 -5.45 3.11
CA SER A 292 16.89 -5.95 3.47
C SER A 292 17.51 -6.80 2.36
N PRO A 293 18.83 -6.77 2.18
CA PRO A 293 19.52 -7.63 1.23
C PRO A 293 19.59 -9.09 1.73
N ASN A 294 19.61 -10.03 0.80
CA ASN A 294 19.77 -11.46 1.10
C ASN A 294 21.15 -11.79 1.69
N TYR A 295 22.17 -11.03 1.28
CA TYR A 295 23.56 -11.10 1.71
C TYR A 295 24.30 -9.82 1.26
N ALA A 296 25.50 -9.59 1.77
CA ALA A 296 26.45 -8.64 1.21
C ALA A 296 27.67 -9.36 0.64
N THR A 297 28.09 -8.99 -0.56
CA THR A 297 29.35 -9.48 -1.15
C THR A 297 30.52 -8.66 -0.60
N THR A 298 31.54 -9.34 -0.11
CA THR A 298 32.75 -8.72 0.46
C THR A 298 34.02 -9.42 -0.03
N THR A 299 35.19 -8.91 0.35
CA THR A 299 36.49 -9.52 0.03
C THR A 299 36.68 -10.91 0.65
N ILE A 300 36.00 -11.20 1.77
CA ILE A 300 36.07 -12.52 2.43
C ILE A 300 34.97 -13.47 1.92
N GLY A 301 34.09 -13.02 1.02
CA GLY A 301 32.94 -13.78 0.51
C GLY A 301 31.59 -13.14 0.85
N LYS A 302 30.51 -13.92 0.73
CA LYS A 302 29.14 -13.46 0.99
C LYS A 302 28.82 -13.55 2.48
N ILE A 303 28.37 -12.45 3.06
CA ILE A 303 27.93 -12.37 4.46
C ILE A 303 26.42 -12.38 4.52
N ASN A 304 25.83 -13.30 5.29
CA ASN A 304 24.38 -13.44 5.37
C ASN A 304 23.71 -12.33 6.20
N TYR A 305 22.40 -12.22 6.09
CA TYR A 305 21.59 -11.19 6.77
C TYR A 305 21.77 -11.16 8.31
N PRO A 306 21.70 -12.30 9.04
CA PRO A 306 21.94 -12.29 10.49
C PRO A 306 23.34 -11.82 10.90
N SER A 307 24.37 -12.26 10.19
CA SER A 307 25.75 -11.85 10.48
C SER A 307 25.98 -10.37 10.18
N LEU A 308 25.30 -9.77 9.19
CA LEU A 308 25.35 -8.33 8.97
C LEU A 308 24.76 -7.54 10.14
N ILE A 309 23.57 -7.93 10.63
CA ILE A 309 22.92 -7.29 11.79
C ILE A 309 23.85 -7.29 13.00
N TYR A 310 24.39 -8.46 13.33
CA TYR A 310 25.28 -8.62 14.48
C TYR A 310 26.59 -7.84 14.31
N THR A 311 27.15 -7.84 13.09
CA THR A 311 28.39 -7.10 12.79
C THR A 311 28.22 -5.60 13.03
N TYR A 312 27.15 -4.99 12.52
CA TYR A 312 26.91 -3.56 12.73
C TYR A 312 26.55 -3.23 14.18
N ALA A 313 25.89 -4.14 14.90
CA ALA A 313 25.68 -4.00 16.34
C ALA A 313 27.01 -3.94 17.10
N LYS A 314 27.95 -4.85 16.80
CA LYS A 314 29.30 -4.84 17.38
C LYS A 314 30.07 -3.55 17.08
N ILE A 315 30.01 -3.05 15.84
CA ILE A 315 30.69 -1.82 15.44
C ILE A 315 30.17 -0.61 16.25
N ILE A 316 28.84 -0.50 16.39
CA ILE A 316 28.21 0.60 17.13
C ILE A 316 28.53 0.51 18.62
N ASN A 317 28.46 -0.68 19.23
CA ASN A 317 28.85 -0.87 20.63
C ASN A 317 30.33 -0.53 20.85
N PHE A 318 31.21 -0.95 19.95
CA PHE A 318 32.63 -0.58 20.02
C PHE A 318 32.81 0.93 19.98
N TYR A 319 32.13 1.63 19.07
CA TYR A 319 32.22 3.09 18.97
C TYR A 319 31.73 3.77 20.26
N ASN A 320 30.64 3.29 20.87
CA ASN A 320 30.11 3.87 22.11
C ASN A 320 31.08 3.76 23.28
N THR A 321 31.83 2.66 23.35
CA THR A 321 32.82 2.46 24.41
C THR A 321 34.13 3.23 24.13
N ASN A 322 34.55 3.32 22.87
CA ASN A 322 35.90 3.77 22.51
C ASN A 322 35.96 5.16 21.88
N GLY A 323 34.82 5.77 21.54
CA GLY A 323 34.74 7.09 20.88
C GLY A 323 35.25 7.12 19.43
N LYS A 324 35.60 5.97 18.85
CA LYS A 324 36.09 5.84 17.47
C LYS A 324 35.64 4.52 16.84
N LEU A 325 35.51 4.51 15.51
CA LEU A 325 35.20 3.28 14.77
C LEU A 325 36.37 2.28 14.86
N PRO A 326 36.10 0.96 14.92
CA PRO A 326 37.16 -0.05 14.98
C PRO A 326 37.93 -0.13 13.66
N ASN A 327 39.23 -0.36 13.70
CA ASN A 327 40.05 -0.50 12.47
C ASN A 327 39.69 -1.74 11.66
N SER A 328 39.11 -2.75 12.30
CA SER A 328 38.62 -3.97 11.69
C SER A 328 37.51 -4.61 12.53
N VAL A 329 36.74 -5.52 11.92
CA VAL A 329 35.72 -6.30 12.62
C VAL A 329 35.75 -7.75 12.12
N THR A 330 35.65 -8.70 13.06
CA THR A 330 35.53 -10.13 12.73
C THR A 330 34.06 -10.49 12.50
N ILE A 331 33.83 -11.19 11.39
CA ILE A 331 32.53 -11.75 10.97
C ILE A 331 32.39 -13.15 11.55
N ASN A 332 31.33 -13.34 12.33
CA ASN A 332 30.98 -14.61 12.95
C ASN A 332 29.76 -15.21 12.25
N THR A 333 29.65 -16.54 12.26
CA THR A 333 28.45 -17.25 11.83
C THR A 333 27.33 -17.03 12.83
N ILE A 334 26.29 -16.31 12.42
CA ILE A 334 25.10 -16.05 13.23
C ILE A 334 23.89 -16.65 12.52
N LEU A 335 23.02 -17.26 13.31
CA LEU A 335 21.78 -17.87 12.83
C LEU A 335 20.59 -16.93 13.05
N SER A 336 19.51 -17.17 12.31
CA SER A 336 18.22 -16.53 12.61
C SER A 336 17.63 -17.16 13.88
N SER A 337 16.80 -16.40 14.61
CA SER A 337 16.06 -16.86 15.79
C SER A 337 15.27 -18.14 15.51
#